data_AF-A0RY26-F1
#
_entry.id   AF-A0RY26-F1
#
_cell.length_a   1.000
_cell.length_b   1.000
_cell.length_c   1.000
_cell.angle_alpha   90.00
_cell.angle_beta   90.00
_cell.angle_gamma   90.00
#
_symmetry.space_group_name_H-M   'P 1'
#
loop_
_entity.id
_entity.type
_entity.pdbx_description
1 polymer ?
#
loop_
_entity_poly.entity_id
_entity_poly.type
_entity_poly.pdbx_seq_one_letter_code
_entity_poly.pdbx_strand_id
1 'polypeptide(L)'
;MRLLVPDNSVLWTSSGLCLGRDLTYGTEIYTVDADDNLHLHPIMEEPDDPEEFRTCTMLTKAGTHTSIPVYRIGGGAGAPVIGQVNEEDIIEPVEDKHVRSFIAAQNEAAAGLAERAPLSAIGAYYLGRSGLKPNKEALYFASSSMESAARLAREMQDNLVPEFGGEVSIMQGIVRLGYGKQEARHITLYRSDRLYKLRCRINLREGKISSAVYAWGMGILYQFLRGLFESGLEYHLDAFTRGAGGERYAVLNVPWNSPTRNLLQSSCHLWKKYRLSMFKTKHQRSVGEVKVEPYSAGDSDWTVLEIKRHVARCHEIEVPDEHSVIIDNMIVRPVKLTEDILDEITSDWEDKQEQGQDLAVLRRKINSVAALDTIVKPIREAVHGKSGIHTVGIIKNVSKAIESSTRYGLTKYAFVILRDDTGEVKMKLWGELADNVAEGDILEISGAYTRNGILNNSMDGHAVVIDPDK
;
A
#
# COMPACT_ATOMS: atom_id res chain seq x y z
N MET A 1 -23.43 -19.40 6.13
CA MET A 1 -22.03 -19.80 6.35
C MET A 1 -21.20 -18.65 6.92
N ARG A 2 -20.23 -18.95 7.79
CA ARG A 2 -19.25 -17.97 8.30
C ARG A 2 -18.11 -17.77 7.30
N LEU A 3 -17.75 -16.52 7.05
CA LEU A 3 -16.67 -16.08 6.17
C LEU A 3 -15.74 -15.14 6.94
N LEU A 4 -14.45 -15.39 6.89
CA LEU A 4 -13.42 -14.50 7.43
C LEU A 4 -12.91 -13.58 6.33
N VAL A 5 -12.97 -12.27 6.57
CA VAL A 5 -12.58 -11.22 5.62
C VAL A 5 -11.38 -10.43 6.18
N PRO A 6 -10.21 -10.44 5.52
CA PRO A 6 -9.06 -9.68 5.99
C PRO A 6 -9.29 -8.16 6.01
N ASP A 7 -8.73 -7.47 7.01
CA ASP A 7 -8.85 -6.01 7.23
C ASP A 7 -8.53 -5.18 5.98
N ASN A 8 -7.55 -5.65 5.19
CA ASN A 8 -7.02 -4.95 4.01
C ASN A 8 -7.69 -5.38 2.70
N SER A 9 -8.62 -6.32 2.73
CA SER A 9 -9.36 -6.78 1.56
C SER A 9 -10.50 -5.83 1.20
N VAL A 10 -10.86 -5.79 -0.08
CA VAL A 10 -11.85 -4.87 -0.65
C VAL A 10 -13.07 -5.67 -1.11
N LEU A 11 -14.22 -5.33 -0.55
CA LEU A 11 -15.52 -5.88 -0.89
C LEU A 11 -16.28 -4.94 -1.82
N TRP A 12 -17.12 -5.51 -2.68
CA TRP A 12 -18.12 -4.77 -3.44
C TRP A 12 -19.38 -4.62 -2.61
N THR A 13 -19.96 -3.42 -2.59
CA THR A 13 -21.16 -3.10 -1.80
C THR A 13 -22.19 -2.29 -2.58
N SER A 14 -23.44 -2.23 -2.10
CA SER A 14 -24.48 -1.37 -2.70
C SER A 14 -24.08 0.11 -2.74
N SER A 15 -23.17 0.53 -1.86
CA SER A 15 -22.71 1.93 -1.74
C SER A 15 -21.30 2.16 -2.29
N GLY A 16 -20.75 1.26 -3.09
CA GLY A 16 -19.41 1.38 -3.67
C GLY A 16 -18.49 0.24 -3.23
N LEU A 17 -17.34 0.58 -2.67
CA LEU A 17 -16.41 -0.41 -2.10
C LEU A 17 -16.40 -0.32 -0.58
N CYS A 18 -15.93 -1.37 0.08
CA CYS A 18 -15.70 -1.41 1.52
C CYS A 18 -14.41 -2.15 1.81
N LEU A 19 -13.56 -1.64 2.70
CA LEU A 19 -12.46 -2.45 3.23
C LEU A 19 -13.02 -3.38 4.32
N GLY A 20 -12.41 -4.54 4.52
CA GLY A 20 -12.81 -5.48 5.57
C GLY A 20 -12.91 -4.80 6.94
N ARG A 21 -11.92 -3.95 7.28
CA ARG A 21 -11.90 -3.19 8.54
C ARG A 21 -13.02 -2.15 8.72
N ASP A 22 -13.74 -1.82 7.66
CA ASP A 22 -14.82 -0.82 7.68
C ASP A 22 -16.20 -1.48 7.54
N LEU A 23 -16.27 -2.82 7.59
CA LEU A 23 -17.52 -3.56 7.68
C LEU A 23 -18.26 -3.17 8.95
N THR A 24 -19.57 -2.96 8.81
CA THR A 24 -20.47 -2.63 9.92
C THR A 24 -21.83 -3.29 9.68
N TYR A 25 -22.63 -3.42 10.74
CA TYR A 25 -24.01 -3.89 10.62
C TYR A 25 -24.78 -3.14 9.52
N GLY A 26 -25.51 -3.89 8.70
CA GLY A 26 -26.30 -3.34 7.59
C GLY A 26 -25.52 -2.99 6.33
N THR A 27 -24.20 -3.20 6.30
CA THR A 27 -23.42 -3.09 5.05
C THR A 27 -23.93 -4.13 4.06
N GLU A 28 -24.41 -3.73 2.88
CA GLU A 28 -24.88 -4.66 1.86
C GLU A 28 -23.75 -5.01 0.90
N ILE A 29 -23.23 -6.24 1.01
CA ILE A 29 -22.15 -6.76 0.15
C ILE A 29 -22.71 -7.50 -1.07
N TYR A 30 -21.95 -7.54 -2.16
CA TYR A 30 -22.28 -8.37 -3.31
C TYR A 30 -21.80 -9.81 -3.12
N THR A 31 -22.71 -10.74 -3.37
CA THR A 31 -22.47 -12.19 -3.42
C THR A 31 -22.82 -12.72 -4.80
N VAL A 32 -22.30 -13.90 -5.14
CA VAL A 32 -22.57 -14.63 -6.38
C VAL A 32 -23.23 -15.95 -6.03
N ASP A 33 -24.42 -16.21 -6.57
CA ASP A 33 -25.11 -17.49 -6.36
C ASP A 33 -24.55 -18.62 -7.23
N ALA A 34 -25.11 -19.82 -7.11
CA ALA A 34 -24.71 -20.98 -7.90
C ALA A 34 -25.02 -20.85 -9.41
N ASP A 35 -25.95 -19.97 -9.77
CA ASP A 35 -26.33 -19.66 -11.16
C ASP A 35 -25.52 -18.48 -11.73
N ASP A 36 -24.48 -18.04 -11.00
CA ASP A 36 -23.55 -16.98 -11.36
C ASP A 36 -24.18 -15.57 -11.47
N ASN A 37 -25.24 -15.33 -10.70
CA ASN A 37 -25.93 -14.05 -10.57
C ASN A 37 -25.45 -13.26 -9.35
N LEU A 38 -25.40 -11.93 -9.49
CA LEU A 38 -25.08 -11.02 -8.39
C LEU A 38 -26.30 -10.77 -7.50
N HIS A 39 -26.09 -10.89 -6.19
CA HIS A 39 -27.08 -10.58 -5.17
C HIS A 39 -26.50 -9.66 -4.10
N LEU A 40 -27.32 -8.77 -3.57
CA LEU A 40 -26.98 -8.02 -2.36
C LEU A 40 -27.31 -8.85 -1.13
N HIS A 41 -26.36 -8.89 -0.19
CA HIS A 41 -26.54 -9.52 1.10
C HIS A 41 -26.16 -8.52 2.22
N PRO A 42 -27.11 -8.11 3.08
CA PRO A 42 -26.79 -7.27 4.23
C PRO A 42 -26.02 -8.06 5.28
N ILE A 43 -25.02 -7.42 5.89
CA ILE A 43 -24.40 -7.89 7.12
C ILE A 43 -25.46 -7.80 8.24
N MET A 44 -25.86 -8.96 8.77
CA MET A 44 -27.00 -9.10 9.68
C MET A 44 -26.66 -8.90 11.16
N GLU A 45 -25.38 -8.89 11.51
CA GLU A 45 -24.89 -8.74 12.88
C GLU A 45 -23.73 -7.73 12.91
N GLU A 46 -23.50 -7.08 14.04
CA GLU A 46 -22.31 -6.22 14.15
C GLU A 46 -21.07 -7.12 14.07
N PRO A 47 -20.11 -6.85 13.16
CA PRO A 47 -18.90 -7.65 13.10
C PRO A 47 -18.16 -7.60 14.43
N ASP A 48 -17.75 -8.78 14.91
CA ASP A 48 -16.93 -8.89 16.11
C ASP A 48 -15.57 -8.18 15.92
N ASP A 49 -14.88 -7.93 17.04
CA ASP A 49 -13.50 -7.48 17.02
C ASP A 49 -12.66 -8.47 16.19
N PRO A 50 -11.88 -8.00 15.21
CA PRO A 50 -11.24 -8.91 14.28
C PRO A 50 -10.09 -9.65 14.96
N GLU A 51 -10.07 -10.96 14.76
CA GLU A 51 -9.06 -11.88 15.26
C GLU A 51 -7.97 -12.11 14.22
N GLU A 52 -6.83 -12.65 14.65
CA GLU A 52 -5.70 -12.93 13.78
C GLU A 52 -5.79 -14.33 13.19
N PHE A 53 -5.79 -14.40 11.86
CA PHE A 53 -5.82 -15.66 11.11
C PHE A 53 -4.68 -15.74 10.10
N ARG A 54 -4.33 -16.97 9.75
CA ARG A 54 -3.41 -17.28 8.66
C ARG A 54 -4.06 -16.92 7.32
N THR A 55 -3.42 -16.04 6.56
CA THR A 55 -3.86 -15.60 5.23
C THR A 55 -2.82 -15.88 4.15
N CYS A 56 -3.29 -15.91 2.91
CA CYS A 56 -2.46 -15.97 1.72
C CYS A 56 -2.73 -14.71 0.88
N THR A 57 -1.68 -13.93 0.60
CA THR A 57 -1.71 -12.84 -0.37
C THR A 57 -1.05 -13.29 -1.67
N MET A 58 -1.83 -13.32 -2.74
CA MET A 58 -1.37 -13.55 -4.12
C MET A 58 -1.12 -12.21 -4.79
N LEU A 59 0.09 -12.02 -5.30
CA LEU A 59 0.55 -10.81 -5.98
C LEU A 59 0.62 -11.09 -7.47
N THR A 60 -0.26 -10.47 -8.26
CA THR A 60 -0.28 -10.61 -9.72
C THR A 60 0.24 -9.34 -10.39
N LYS A 61 0.49 -9.40 -11.71
CA LYS A 61 0.83 -8.18 -12.46
C LYS A 61 -0.28 -7.14 -12.39
N ALA A 62 -1.56 -7.54 -12.31
CA ALA A 62 -2.70 -6.63 -12.37
C ALA A 62 -3.27 -6.21 -11.00
N GLY A 63 -3.02 -6.97 -9.93
CA GLY A 63 -3.65 -6.75 -8.64
C GLY A 63 -3.05 -7.57 -7.49
N THR A 64 -3.60 -7.36 -6.31
CA THR A 64 -3.29 -8.10 -5.09
C THR A 64 -4.57 -8.72 -4.58
N HIS A 65 -4.52 -9.96 -4.10
CA HIS A 65 -5.66 -10.63 -3.47
C HIS A 65 -5.23 -11.27 -2.16
N THR A 66 -5.94 -10.98 -1.07
CA THR A 66 -5.67 -11.58 0.26
C THR A 66 -6.90 -12.31 0.75
N SER A 67 -6.73 -13.57 1.19
CA SER A 67 -7.85 -14.40 1.66
C SER A 67 -7.37 -15.58 2.51
N ILE A 68 -8.31 -16.30 3.12
CA ILE A 68 -8.04 -17.51 3.90
C ILE A 68 -7.58 -18.65 2.97
N PRO A 69 -6.49 -19.36 3.29
CA PRO A 69 -5.92 -20.39 2.42
C PRO A 69 -6.87 -21.54 2.08
N VAL A 70 -7.81 -21.89 2.96
CA VAL A 70 -8.74 -23.02 2.74
C VAL A 70 -9.91 -22.67 1.81
N TYR A 71 -10.11 -21.38 1.49
CA TYR A 71 -11.15 -20.96 0.54
C TYR A 71 -10.75 -21.27 -0.90
N ARG A 72 -11.74 -21.19 -1.80
CA ARG A 72 -11.53 -21.39 -3.23
C ARG A 72 -11.66 -20.08 -3.99
N ILE A 73 -10.91 -19.94 -5.07
CA ILE A 73 -10.90 -18.73 -5.91
C ILE A 73 -11.42 -19.05 -7.32
N GLY A 74 -12.39 -18.28 -7.79
CA GLY A 74 -13.10 -18.46 -9.07
C GLY A 74 -14.51 -19.04 -8.90
N GLY A 75 -15.36 -18.85 -9.92
CA GLY A 75 -16.79 -19.23 -9.89
C GLY A 75 -17.11 -20.68 -10.28
N GLY A 76 -16.15 -21.45 -10.80
CA GLY A 76 -16.39 -22.81 -11.32
C GLY A 76 -16.26 -23.92 -10.28
N ALA A 77 -16.86 -25.08 -10.56
CA ALA A 77 -16.74 -26.29 -9.72
C ALA A 77 -15.29 -26.79 -9.55
N GLY A 78 -14.38 -26.40 -10.45
CA GLY A 78 -12.94 -26.68 -10.40
C GLY A 78 -12.08 -25.58 -9.78
N ALA A 79 -12.68 -24.57 -9.13
CA ALA A 79 -11.97 -23.45 -8.52
C ALA A 79 -10.86 -23.93 -7.57
N PRO A 80 -9.59 -23.53 -7.76
CA PRO A 80 -8.48 -23.98 -6.93
C PRO A 80 -8.64 -23.50 -5.48
N VAL A 81 -8.12 -24.30 -4.55
CA VAL A 81 -7.97 -23.90 -3.15
C VAL A 81 -6.84 -22.88 -3.08
N ILE A 82 -7.06 -21.75 -2.43
CA ILE A 82 -6.13 -20.61 -2.40
C ILE A 82 -4.75 -21.02 -1.88
N GLY A 83 -4.70 -21.86 -0.85
CA GLY A 83 -3.46 -22.38 -0.28
C GLY A 83 -2.65 -23.30 -1.20
N GLN A 84 -3.25 -23.78 -2.30
CA GLN A 84 -2.64 -24.66 -3.29
C GLN A 84 -2.25 -23.94 -4.60
N VAL A 85 -2.62 -22.66 -4.74
CA VAL A 85 -2.18 -21.83 -5.87
C VAL A 85 -0.67 -21.65 -5.81
N ASN A 86 -0.01 -21.73 -6.95
CA ASN A 86 1.43 -21.54 -7.12
C ASN A 86 1.71 -20.27 -7.91
N GLU A 87 2.96 -19.83 -7.89
CA GLU A 87 3.42 -18.83 -8.85
C GLU A 87 3.29 -19.36 -10.29
N GLU A 88 3.12 -18.44 -11.24
CA GLU A 88 2.81 -18.70 -12.64
C GLU A 88 1.40 -19.26 -12.92
N ASP A 89 0.63 -19.63 -11.88
CA ASP A 89 -0.79 -19.90 -12.03
C ASP A 89 -1.53 -18.61 -12.44
N ILE A 90 -2.61 -18.77 -13.21
CA ILE A 90 -3.48 -17.66 -13.61
C ILE A 90 -4.72 -17.69 -12.73
N ILE A 91 -4.96 -16.61 -11.97
CA ILE A 91 -6.18 -16.42 -11.19
C ILE A 91 -7.08 -15.38 -11.87
N GLU A 92 -8.20 -15.82 -12.43
CA GLU A 92 -9.08 -14.91 -13.17
C GLU A 92 -9.90 -14.03 -12.22
N PRO A 93 -9.95 -12.70 -12.47
CA PRO A 93 -10.84 -11.81 -11.72
C PRO A 93 -12.31 -12.11 -12.05
N VAL A 94 -13.21 -11.46 -11.31
CA VAL A 94 -14.63 -11.37 -11.66
C VAL A 94 -14.84 -11.07 -13.15
N GLU A 95 -15.82 -11.74 -13.74
CA GLU A 95 -16.10 -11.58 -15.16
C GLU A 95 -16.59 -10.17 -15.50
N ASP A 96 -16.32 -9.76 -16.74
CA ASP A 96 -16.70 -8.44 -17.24
C ASP A 96 -18.23 -8.17 -17.15
N LYS A 97 -19.06 -9.23 -17.15
CA LYS A 97 -20.51 -9.14 -16.96
C LYS A 97 -20.90 -8.71 -15.54
N HIS A 98 -20.19 -9.23 -14.53
CA HIS A 98 -20.41 -8.86 -13.13
C HIS A 98 -19.95 -7.43 -12.88
N VAL A 99 -18.78 -7.05 -13.42
CA VAL A 99 -18.29 -5.65 -13.35
C VAL A 99 -19.32 -4.68 -13.96
N ARG A 100 -19.87 -4.99 -15.14
CA ARG A 100 -20.89 -4.14 -15.78
C ARG A 100 -22.16 -4.03 -14.95
N SER A 101 -22.62 -5.15 -14.40
CA SER A 101 -23.83 -5.20 -13.56
C SER A 101 -23.64 -4.39 -12.27
N PHE A 102 -22.48 -4.55 -11.61
CA PHE A 102 -22.09 -3.76 -10.44
C PHE A 102 -22.06 -2.26 -10.77
N ILE A 103 -21.35 -1.85 -11.83
CA ILE A 103 -21.26 -0.44 -12.22
C ILE A 103 -22.63 0.14 -12.62
N ALA A 104 -23.49 -0.65 -13.28
CA ALA A 104 -24.86 -0.21 -13.61
C ALA A 104 -25.69 0.05 -12.34
N ALA A 105 -25.67 -0.87 -11.37
CA ALA A 105 -26.34 -0.69 -10.08
C ALA A 105 -25.80 0.51 -9.31
N GLN A 106 -24.49 0.72 -9.30
CA GLN A 106 -23.85 1.90 -8.69
C GLN A 106 -24.32 3.22 -9.33
N ASN A 107 -24.50 3.24 -10.65
CA ASN A 107 -24.99 4.42 -11.35
C ASN A 107 -26.47 4.70 -11.05
N GLU A 108 -27.29 3.65 -10.93
CA GLU A 108 -28.71 3.77 -10.56
C GLU A 108 -28.88 4.33 -9.13
N ALA A 109 -28.08 3.85 -8.18
CA ALA A 109 -28.09 4.33 -6.79
C ALA A 109 -27.42 5.71 -6.59
N ALA A 110 -26.70 6.23 -7.58
CA ALA A 110 -25.79 7.36 -7.42
C ALA A 110 -26.45 8.63 -6.87
N ALA A 111 -27.67 8.96 -7.32
CA ALA A 111 -28.38 10.15 -6.87
C ALA A 111 -28.70 10.10 -5.37
N GLY A 112 -29.28 8.99 -4.90
CA GLY A 112 -29.63 8.80 -3.48
C GLY A 112 -28.42 8.62 -2.56
N LEU A 113 -27.30 8.12 -3.09
CA LEU A 113 -26.02 8.10 -2.36
C LEU A 113 -25.44 9.51 -2.24
N ALA A 114 -25.46 10.30 -3.31
CA ALA A 114 -24.90 11.65 -3.33
C ALA A 114 -25.59 12.61 -2.33
N GLU A 115 -26.89 12.47 -2.09
CA GLU A 115 -27.63 13.29 -1.12
C GLU A 115 -27.15 13.09 0.33
N ARG A 116 -26.67 11.90 0.66
CA ARG A 116 -26.22 11.51 2.01
C ARG A 116 -24.70 11.51 2.16
N ALA A 117 -23.98 11.58 1.05
CA ALA A 117 -22.54 11.49 1.05
C ALA A 117 -21.90 12.65 1.84
N PRO A 118 -20.89 12.38 2.68
CA PRO A 118 -20.17 13.42 3.42
C PRO A 118 -19.32 14.33 2.51
N LEU A 119 -19.14 13.94 1.24
CA LEU A 119 -18.22 14.49 0.27
C LEU A 119 -18.87 14.47 -1.11
N SER A 120 -18.87 15.58 -1.87
CA SER A 120 -19.28 15.54 -3.28
C SER A 120 -18.18 14.99 -4.19
N ALA A 121 -18.57 14.64 -5.42
CA ALA A 121 -17.66 14.33 -6.51
C ALA A 121 -16.60 15.44 -6.75
N ILE A 122 -16.99 16.71 -6.67
CA ILE A 122 -16.08 17.86 -6.83
C ILE A 122 -15.11 17.92 -5.65
N GLY A 123 -15.62 17.81 -4.42
CA GLY A 123 -14.79 17.76 -3.22
C GLY A 123 -13.77 16.62 -3.28
N ALA A 124 -14.20 15.44 -3.73
CA ALA A 124 -13.36 14.26 -3.88
C ALA A 124 -12.21 14.49 -4.87
N TYR A 125 -12.51 15.11 -6.01
CA TYR A 125 -11.51 15.51 -7.00
C TYR A 125 -10.43 16.41 -6.40
N TYR A 126 -10.82 17.45 -5.67
CA TYR A 126 -9.86 18.36 -5.05
C TYR A 126 -9.11 17.71 -3.87
N LEU A 127 -9.74 16.84 -3.09
CA LEU A 127 -9.04 16.05 -2.07
C LEU A 127 -7.94 15.20 -2.68
N GLY A 128 -8.23 14.49 -3.77
CA GLY A 128 -7.25 13.69 -4.51
C GLY A 128 -6.06 14.51 -5.00
N ARG A 129 -6.27 15.78 -5.40
CA ARG A 129 -5.23 16.69 -5.94
C ARG A 129 -4.45 17.47 -4.88
N SER A 130 -4.84 17.38 -3.61
CA SER A 130 -4.36 18.32 -2.59
C SER A 130 -3.25 17.78 -1.70
N GLY A 131 -2.30 18.64 -1.40
CA GLY A 131 -1.44 18.52 -0.23
C GLY A 131 -2.06 19.15 1.00
N LEU A 132 -1.57 18.77 2.18
CA LEU A 132 -2.00 19.33 3.46
C LEU A 132 -0.97 20.34 3.98
N LYS A 133 -1.41 21.50 4.46
CA LYS A 133 -0.56 22.51 5.09
C LYS A 133 -1.02 22.78 6.52
N PRO A 134 -0.59 21.96 7.51
CA PRO A 134 -1.15 21.99 8.86
C PRO A 134 -1.05 23.34 9.56
N ASN A 135 0.10 24.02 9.46
CA ASN A 135 0.32 25.33 10.09
C ASN A 135 -0.58 26.45 9.55
N LYS A 136 -1.32 26.20 8.47
CA LYS A 136 -2.26 27.15 7.88
C LYS A 136 -3.69 26.62 7.87
N GLU A 137 -3.92 25.43 8.42
CA GLU A 137 -5.18 24.69 8.38
C GLU A 137 -5.81 24.70 6.98
N ALA A 138 -4.96 24.45 5.98
CA ALA A 138 -5.30 24.63 4.57
C ALA A 138 -4.94 23.40 3.74
N LEU A 139 -5.73 23.18 2.70
CA LEU A 139 -5.29 22.41 1.55
C LEU A 139 -4.39 23.29 0.68
N TYR A 140 -3.37 22.71 0.06
CA TYR A 140 -2.51 23.42 -0.87
C TYR A 140 -2.38 22.70 -2.20
N PHE A 141 -2.20 23.51 -3.24
CA PHE A 141 -2.07 23.08 -4.62
C PHE A 141 -0.93 23.84 -5.27
N ALA A 142 0.05 23.11 -5.78
CA ALA A 142 1.20 23.69 -6.45
C ALA A 142 0.88 24.02 -7.92
N SER A 143 1.39 25.15 -8.40
CA SER A 143 1.28 25.59 -9.79
C SER A 143 2.63 26.08 -10.33
N SER A 144 2.89 25.83 -11.61
CA SER A 144 4.12 26.22 -12.29
C SER A 144 4.19 27.71 -12.65
N SER A 145 3.04 28.38 -12.76
CA SER A 145 2.94 29.81 -13.07
C SER A 145 1.86 30.53 -12.26
N MET A 146 2.00 31.85 -12.12
CA MET A 146 0.99 32.70 -11.47
C MET A 146 -0.36 32.63 -12.19
N GLU A 147 -0.37 32.57 -13.52
CA GLU A 147 -1.58 32.44 -14.32
C GLU A 147 -2.31 31.12 -14.03
N SER A 148 -1.57 30.01 -13.95
CA SER A 148 -2.13 28.71 -13.59
C SER A 148 -2.71 28.72 -12.17
N ALA A 149 -1.99 29.33 -11.23
CA ALA A 149 -2.47 29.49 -9.86
C ALA A 149 -3.74 30.34 -9.79
N ALA A 150 -3.81 31.43 -10.56
CA ALA A 150 -4.98 32.32 -10.64
C ALA A 150 -6.19 31.66 -11.30
N ARG A 151 -5.97 30.83 -12.33
CA ARG A 151 -7.03 30.00 -12.92
C ARG A 151 -7.56 28.99 -11.91
N LEU A 152 -6.68 28.23 -11.27
CA LEU A 152 -7.06 27.26 -10.24
C LEU A 152 -7.79 27.95 -9.08
N ALA A 153 -7.34 29.11 -8.64
CA ALA A 153 -7.99 29.85 -7.56
C ALA A 153 -9.43 30.26 -7.92
N ARG A 154 -9.67 30.71 -9.16
CA ARG A 154 -11.02 30.98 -9.67
C ARG A 154 -11.87 29.71 -9.73
N GLU A 155 -11.32 28.62 -10.28
CA GLU A 155 -12.02 27.34 -10.32
C GLU A 155 -12.42 26.86 -8.92
N MET A 156 -11.57 27.03 -7.91
CA MET A 156 -11.88 26.68 -6.51
C MET A 156 -12.90 27.62 -5.90
N GLN A 157 -12.84 28.92 -6.23
CA GLN A 157 -13.82 29.90 -5.79
C GLN A 157 -15.22 29.58 -6.33
N ASP A 158 -15.31 29.10 -7.56
CA ASP A 158 -16.58 28.79 -8.21
C ASP A 158 -17.13 27.40 -7.81
N ASN A 159 -16.25 26.42 -7.54
CA ASN A 159 -16.67 25.04 -7.31
C ASN A 159 -16.64 24.60 -5.84
N LEU A 160 -15.63 25.02 -5.05
CA LEU A 160 -15.48 24.56 -3.67
C LEU A 160 -16.12 25.49 -2.65
N VAL A 161 -15.97 26.81 -2.82
CA VAL A 161 -16.50 27.78 -1.84
C VAL A 161 -18.03 27.70 -1.69
N PRO A 162 -18.83 27.52 -2.76
CA PRO A 162 -20.28 27.37 -2.60
C PRO A 162 -20.68 26.13 -1.79
N GLU A 163 -19.89 25.05 -1.84
CA GLU A 163 -20.20 23.78 -1.17
C GLU A 163 -19.60 23.68 0.24
N PHE A 164 -18.35 24.11 0.40
CA PHE A 164 -17.56 23.91 1.61
C PHE A 164 -17.23 25.21 2.35
N GLY A 165 -17.71 26.36 1.86
CA GLY A 165 -17.39 27.68 2.39
C GLY A 165 -15.89 28.00 2.32
N GLY A 166 -15.45 28.95 3.15
CA GLY A 166 -14.02 29.22 3.30
C GLY A 166 -13.43 30.17 2.27
N GLU A 167 -12.11 30.19 2.17
CA GLU A 167 -11.36 31.17 1.39
C GLU A 167 -10.27 30.56 0.53
N VAL A 168 -10.08 31.14 -0.65
CA VAL A 168 -8.99 30.82 -1.58
C VAL A 168 -7.97 31.94 -1.56
N SER A 169 -6.69 31.61 -1.44
CA SER A 169 -5.60 32.60 -1.52
C SER A 169 -4.42 32.04 -2.30
N ILE A 170 -3.64 32.93 -2.93
CA ILE A 170 -2.42 32.56 -3.64
C ILE A 170 -1.24 33.12 -2.86
N MET A 171 -0.20 32.32 -2.68
CA MET A 171 1.06 32.76 -2.11
C MET A 171 2.23 32.31 -2.97
N GLN A 172 3.33 33.04 -2.89
CA GLN A 172 4.62 32.52 -3.34
C GLN A 172 5.20 31.58 -2.29
N GLY A 173 5.79 30.48 -2.75
CA GLY A 173 6.45 29.51 -1.89
C GLY A 173 7.06 28.40 -2.73
N ILE A 174 8.11 27.77 -2.20
CA ILE A 174 8.79 26.67 -2.88
C ILE A 174 8.21 25.36 -2.37
N VAL A 175 7.63 24.58 -3.28
CA VAL A 175 7.28 23.18 -3.03
C VAL A 175 8.16 22.31 -3.92
N ARG A 176 8.84 21.34 -3.32
CA ARG A 176 9.56 20.31 -4.07
C ARG A 176 8.59 19.20 -4.41
N LEU A 177 8.36 19.03 -5.70
CA LEU A 177 7.52 17.96 -6.25
C LEU A 177 8.41 16.78 -6.68
N GLY A 178 7.98 15.58 -6.27
CA GLY A 178 8.58 14.26 -6.44
C GLY A 178 8.35 13.60 -7.81
N TYR A 179 8.45 14.35 -8.90
CA TYR A 179 8.48 13.81 -10.27
C TYR A 179 9.33 14.73 -11.14
N GLY A 180 10.60 14.36 -11.35
CA GLY A 180 11.50 15.14 -12.21
C GLY A 180 11.90 16.54 -11.70
N LYS A 181 11.90 16.78 -10.38
CA LYS A 181 12.33 18.02 -9.69
C LYS A 181 11.87 19.31 -10.39
N GLN A 182 10.60 19.64 -10.23
CA GLN A 182 10.12 21.01 -10.44
C GLN A 182 9.93 21.70 -9.09
N GLU A 183 10.47 22.91 -8.97
CA GLU A 183 10.15 23.82 -7.87
C GLU A 183 8.93 24.64 -8.28
N ALA A 184 7.77 24.30 -7.73
CA ALA A 184 6.61 25.17 -7.87
C ALA A 184 6.83 26.42 -7.02
N ARG A 185 6.64 27.60 -7.61
CA ARG A 185 6.80 28.91 -6.94
C ARG A 185 5.47 29.53 -6.52
N HIS A 186 4.35 29.01 -7.05
CA HIS A 186 3.02 29.55 -6.81
C HIS A 186 2.15 28.46 -6.15
N ILE A 187 1.62 28.78 -4.97
CA ILE A 187 0.82 27.86 -4.17
C ILE A 187 -0.56 28.48 -3.99
N THR A 188 -1.60 27.78 -4.45
CA THR A 188 -2.99 28.10 -4.11
C THR A 188 -3.33 27.40 -2.80
N LEU A 189 -3.77 28.17 -1.82
CA LEU A 189 -4.27 27.69 -0.54
C LEU A 189 -5.78 27.78 -0.51
N TYR A 190 -6.41 26.75 0.03
CA TYR A 190 -7.83 26.74 0.32
C TYR A 190 -8.06 26.40 1.77
N ARG A 191 -8.67 27.34 2.49
CA ARG A 191 -9.02 27.18 3.92
C ARG A 191 -10.49 26.95 4.05
N SER A 192 -10.84 25.75 4.46
CA SER A 192 -12.19 25.34 4.84
C SER A 192 -12.04 24.30 5.93
N ASP A 193 -12.60 24.55 7.11
CA ASP A 193 -12.54 23.62 8.25
C ASP A 193 -13.09 22.23 7.87
N ARG A 194 -14.21 22.21 7.14
CA ARG A 194 -14.88 20.98 6.70
C ARG A 194 -13.98 20.15 5.78
N LEU A 195 -13.44 20.76 4.71
CA LEU A 195 -12.62 20.02 3.74
C LEU A 195 -11.23 19.69 4.30
N TYR A 196 -10.66 20.56 5.16
CA TYR A 196 -9.41 20.30 5.87
C TYR A 196 -9.52 19.08 6.77
N LYS A 197 -10.58 18.99 7.59
CA LYS A 197 -10.84 17.83 8.47
C LYS A 197 -10.99 16.53 7.67
N LEU A 198 -11.68 16.56 6.52
CA LEU A 198 -11.76 15.39 5.64
C LEU A 198 -10.38 15.01 5.09
N ARG A 199 -9.58 15.98 4.64
CA ARG A 199 -8.23 15.73 4.11
C ARG A 199 -7.28 15.16 5.18
N CYS A 200 -7.40 15.57 6.44
CA CYS A 200 -6.61 15.04 7.56
C CYS A 200 -6.84 13.55 7.82
N ARG A 201 -8.01 13.01 7.44
CA ARG A 201 -8.34 11.57 7.55
C ARG A 201 -7.74 10.73 6.43
N ILE A 202 -7.02 11.34 5.48
CA ILE A 202 -6.43 10.68 4.32
C ILE A 202 -4.91 10.80 4.41
N ASN A 203 -4.24 9.67 4.59
CA ASN A 203 -2.80 9.53 4.48
C ASN A 203 -2.49 8.18 3.81
N LEU A 204 -2.46 8.18 2.47
CA LEU A 204 -2.34 6.95 1.71
C LEU A 204 -0.98 6.25 1.94
N ARG A 205 0.09 6.99 2.28
CA ARG A 205 1.40 6.45 2.71
C ARG A 205 1.29 5.53 3.94
N GLU A 206 0.39 5.87 4.87
CA GLU A 206 0.16 5.13 6.12
C GLU A 206 -1.00 4.13 6.02
N GLY A 207 -1.53 3.85 4.83
CA GLY A 207 -2.70 2.95 4.69
C GLY A 207 -4.02 3.58 5.16
N LYS A 208 -4.05 4.91 5.41
CA LYS A 208 -5.23 5.62 5.91
C LYS A 208 -5.98 6.26 4.75
N ILE A 209 -7.17 5.77 4.48
CA ILE A 209 -8.10 6.34 3.52
C ILE A 209 -9.48 6.36 4.15
N SER A 210 -10.18 7.49 4.02
CA SER A 210 -11.49 7.68 4.63
C SER A 210 -12.58 6.99 3.81
N SER A 211 -13.49 6.25 4.46
CA SER A 211 -14.66 5.63 3.82
C SER A 211 -15.54 6.61 3.04
N ALA A 212 -15.56 7.88 3.46
CA ALA A 212 -16.09 9.02 2.69
C ALA A 212 -15.66 9.07 1.20
N VAL A 213 -14.56 8.42 0.81
CA VAL A 213 -14.04 8.40 -0.56
C VAL A 213 -14.53 7.18 -1.35
N TYR A 214 -14.66 6.00 -0.74
CA TYR A 214 -14.90 4.75 -1.46
C TYR A 214 -16.26 4.08 -1.17
N ALA A 215 -16.94 4.46 -0.07
CA ALA A 215 -18.19 3.85 0.36
C ALA A 215 -19.44 4.70 0.08
N TRP A 216 -19.36 5.63 -0.89
CA TRP A 216 -20.48 6.54 -1.25
C TRP A 216 -20.71 6.63 -2.77
N GLY A 217 -20.49 5.51 -3.45
CA GLY A 217 -20.67 5.35 -4.88
C GLY A 217 -19.40 5.57 -5.67
N MET A 218 -19.30 4.88 -6.81
CA MET A 218 -18.10 4.89 -7.65
C MET A 218 -17.78 6.26 -8.23
N GLY A 219 -18.78 7.15 -8.37
CA GLY A 219 -18.57 8.51 -8.86
C GLY A 219 -17.62 9.34 -7.98
N ILE A 220 -17.79 9.29 -6.65
CA ILE A 220 -16.92 9.99 -5.69
C ILE A 220 -15.51 9.41 -5.75
N LEU A 221 -15.40 8.08 -5.68
CA LEU A 221 -14.14 7.36 -5.74
C LEU A 221 -13.36 7.68 -7.03
N TYR A 222 -14.02 7.62 -8.19
CA TYR A 222 -13.39 7.91 -9.48
C TYR A 222 -12.95 9.36 -9.62
N GLN A 223 -13.69 10.32 -9.05
CA GLN A 223 -13.21 11.71 -9.02
C GLN A 223 -12.01 11.89 -8.09
N PHE A 224 -11.98 11.23 -6.93
CA PHE A 224 -10.79 11.19 -6.08
C PHE A 224 -9.59 10.61 -6.82
N LEU A 225 -9.75 9.46 -7.50
CA LEU A 225 -8.68 8.83 -8.28
C LEU A 225 -8.24 9.72 -9.43
N ARG A 226 -9.16 10.35 -10.15
CA ARG A 226 -8.84 11.33 -11.19
C ARG A 226 -7.96 12.43 -10.65
N GLY A 227 -8.33 13.00 -9.51
CA GLY A 227 -7.51 14.00 -8.85
C GLY A 227 -6.12 13.48 -8.44
N LEU A 228 -6.09 12.30 -7.83
CA LEU A 228 -4.87 11.63 -7.40
C LEU A 228 -3.91 11.41 -8.57
N PHE A 229 -4.36 10.83 -9.69
CA PHE A 229 -3.52 10.51 -10.84
C PHE A 229 -3.16 11.72 -11.72
N GLU A 230 -4.00 12.77 -11.78
CA GLU A 230 -3.69 13.97 -12.56
C GLU A 230 -2.56 14.81 -11.94
N SER A 231 -2.53 14.93 -10.60
CA SER A 231 -1.55 15.80 -9.92
C SER A 231 -1.32 15.51 -8.44
N GLY A 232 -2.02 14.52 -7.89
CA GLY A 232 -2.08 14.28 -6.44
C GLY A 232 -1.09 13.25 -5.88
N LEU A 233 -0.51 12.40 -6.73
CA LEU A 233 0.30 11.25 -6.31
C LEU A 233 1.35 11.63 -5.26
N GLU A 234 2.09 12.71 -5.46
CA GLU A 234 3.18 13.11 -4.56
C GLU A 234 2.71 13.69 -3.22
N TYR A 235 1.46 14.16 -3.15
CA TYR A 235 0.89 14.63 -1.89
C TYR A 235 0.43 13.49 -1.01
N HIS A 236 0.03 12.38 -1.63
CA HIS A 236 -0.62 11.26 -0.95
C HIS A 236 0.27 10.03 -0.82
N LEU A 237 1.24 9.84 -1.71
CA LEU A 237 2.04 8.62 -1.87
C LEU A 237 3.52 8.95 -2.09
N ASP A 238 4.36 7.92 -1.92
CA ASP A 238 5.78 7.98 -2.26
C ASP A 238 5.95 7.65 -3.75
N ALA A 239 5.69 8.64 -4.59
CA ALA A 239 5.82 8.55 -6.03
C ALA A 239 7.20 9.03 -6.51
N PHE A 240 7.73 8.38 -7.54
CA PHE A 240 8.95 8.80 -8.22
C PHE A 240 8.94 8.38 -9.69
N THR A 241 9.80 9.00 -10.49
CA THR A 241 9.95 8.69 -11.92
C THR A 241 11.05 7.67 -12.15
N ARG A 242 10.80 6.70 -13.04
CA ARG A 242 11.83 5.76 -13.54
C ARG A 242 11.77 5.68 -15.07
N GLY A 243 12.89 5.30 -15.69
CA GLY A 243 13.04 5.23 -17.16
C GLY A 243 14.01 6.28 -17.71
N ALA A 244 14.42 6.10 -18.97
CA ALA A 244 15.33 6.99 -19.69
C ALA A 244 14.63 7.61 -20.91
N GLY A 245 15.05 8.81 -21.33
CA GLY A 245 14.48 9.48 -22.50
C GLY A 245 12.98 9.76 -22.37
N GLY A 246 12.22 9.50 -23.44
CA GLY A 246 10.77 9.70 -23.52
C GLY A 246 9.93 8.62 -22.84
N GLU A 247 10.54 7.55 -22.30
CA GLU A 247 9.85 6.41 -21.69
C GLU A 247 9.80 6.50 -20.16
N ARG A 248 9.70 7.72 -19.63
CA ARG A 248 9.57 7.93 -18.18
C ARG A 248 8.18 7.54 -17.71
N TYR A 249 8.12 6.75 -16.64
CA TYR A 249 6.87 6.34 -16.00
C TYR A 249 6.91 6.55 -14.49
N ALA A 250 5.73 6.67 -13.89
CA ALA A 250 5.59 6.78 -12.45
C ALA A 250 5.63 5.42 -11.78
N VAL A 251 6.34 5.38 -10.66
CA VAL A 251 6.42 4.26 -9.74
C VAL A 251 5.97 4.76 -8.38
N LEU A 252 5.15 3.98 -7.70
CA LEU A 252 4.69 4.24 -6.35
C LEU A 252 5.34 3.22 -5.42
N ASN A 253 5.93 3.68 -4.33
CA ASN A 253 6.30 2.83 -3.21
C ASN A 253 5.08 2.70 -2.29
N VAL A 254 4.36 1.58 -2.41
CA VAL A 254 3.19 1.23 -1.60
C VAL A 254 3.32 -0.26 -1.21
N PRO A 255 3.51 -0.57 0.09
CA PRO A 255 3.70 -1.94 0.56
C PRO A 255 2.64 -2.91 0.05
N TRP A 256 3.04 -4.15 -0.21
CA TRP A 256 2.16 -5.17 -0.79
C TRP A 256 0.95 -5.49 0.09
N ASN A 257 1.10 -5.42 1.41
CA ASN A 257 0.03 -5.65 2.39
C ASN A 257 -0.78 -4.38 2.74
N SER A 258 -0.50 -3.25 2.09
CA SER A 258 -1.18 -1.99 2.40
C SER A 258 -2.63 -1.99 1.93
N PRO A 259 -3.61 -1.62 2.78
CA PRO A 259 -5.01 -1.46 2.35
C PRO A 259 -5.15 -0.40 1.26
N THR A 260 -4.30 0.63 1.27
CA THR A 260 -4.22 1.63 0.19
C THR A 260 -3.89 0.96 -1.14
N ARG A 261 -2.90 0.06 -1.17
CA ARG A 261 -2.49 -0.59 -2.42
C ARG A 261 -3.64 -1.40 -2.99
N ASN A 262 -4.25 -2.22 -2.15
CA ASN A 262 -5.34 -3.10 -2.56
C ASN A 262 -6.51 -2.28 -3.08
N LEU A 263 -6.99 -1.30 -2.31
CA LEU A 263 -8.06 -0.40 -2.74
C LEU A 263 -7.74 0.30 -4.07
N LEU A 264 -6.53 0.84 -4.24
CA LEU A 264 -6.15 1.52 -5.50
C LEU A 264 -6.08 0.54 -6.68
N GLN A 265 -5.53 -0.67 -6.50
CA GLN A 265 -5.49 -1.69 -7.55
C GLN A 265 -6.92 -2.15 -7.92
N SER A 266 -7.75 -2.47 -6.92
CA SER A 266 -9.13 -2.90 -7.14
C SER A 266 -9.95 -1.81 -7.83
N SER A 267 -9.81 -0.57 -7.38
CA SER A 267 -10.53 0.57 -7.96
C SER A 267 -10.08 0.89 -9.39
N CYS A 268 -8.77 0.80 -9.67
CA CYS A 268 -8.23 1.00 -11.02
C CYS A 268 -8.75 -0.06 -12.00
N HIS A 269 -8.84 -1.32 -11.56
CA HIS A 269 -9.41 -2.40 -12.37
C HIS A 269 -10.86 -2.11 -12.78
N LEU A 270 -11.68 -1.62 -11.84
CA LEU A 270 -13.06 -1.22 -12.10
C LEU A 270 -13.16 0.03 -12.99
N TRP A 271 -12.27 1.01 -12.77
CA TRP A 271 -12.31 2.29 -13.46
C TRP A 271 -11.82 2.21 -14.92
N LYS A 272 -10.93 1.25 -15.23
CA LYS A 272 -10.37 1.02 -16.58
C LYS A 272 -9.78 2.29 -17.22
N LYS A 273 -9.16 3.18 -16.42
CA LYS A 273 -8.41 4.37 -16.89
C LYS A 273 -6.91 4.27 -16.64
N TYR A 274 -6.56 3.78 -15.46
CA TYR A 274 -5.19 3.51 -15.05
C TYR A 274 -5.11 2.08 -14.51
N ARG A 275 -3.88 1.59 -14.39
CA ARG A 275 -3.56 0.38 -13.64
C ARG A 275 -2.30 0.61 -12.80
N LEU A 276 -2.22 -0.14 -11.72
CA LEU A 276 -1.03 -0.21 -10.87
C LEU A 276 -0.44 -1.61 -11.02
N SER A 277 0.57 -1.73 -11.88
CA SER A 277 1.13 -3.02 -12.26
C SER A 277 2.38 -3.39 -11.48
N MET A 278 2.52 -4.68 -11.18
CA MET A 278 3.75 -5.24 -10.62
C MET A 278 4.75 -5.61 -11.72
N PHE A 279 6.03 -5.64 -11.37
CA PHE A 279 7.09 -6.03 -12.31
C PHE A 279 7.22 -7.55 -12.39
N LYS A 280 7.34 -8.09 -13.61
CA LYS A 280 7.32 -9.54 -13.87
C LYS A 280 8.54 -10.33 -13.38
N THR A 281 9.68 -9.71 -13.14
CA THR A 281 10.92 -10.45 -12.84
C THR A 281 11.26 -10.38 -11.36
N LYS A 282 11.40 -11.56 -10.71
CA LYS A 282 11.88 -11.69 -9.32
C LYS A 282 13.22 -10.98 -9.04
N HIS A 283 14.02 -10.76 -10.08
CA HIS A 283 15.31 -10.07 -10.03
C HIS A 283 15.21 -8.54 -10.25
N GLN A 284 14.03 -8.00 -10.56
CA GLN A 284 13.83 -6.55 -10.65
C GLN A 284 12.61 -6.09 -9.84
N ARG A 285 12.96 -5.47 -8.70
CA ARG A 285 12.22 -4.45 -7.92
C ARG A 285 11.41 -5.00 -6.76
N SER A 286 11.36 -4.17 -5.72
CA SER A 286 10.70 -4.44 -4.45
C SER A 286 9.23 -4.81 -4.67
N VAL A 287 8.74 -5.83 -3.96
CA VAL A 287 7.30 -6.16 -3.86
C VAL A 287 6.46 -4.99 -3.41
N GLY A 288 7.06 -4.00 -2.73
CA GLY A 288 6.42 -2.74 -2.33
C GLY A 288 6.33 -1.68 -3.43
N GLU A 289 6.74 -1.97 -4.67
CA GLU A 289 6.63 -1.02 -5.78
C GLU A 289 5.55 -1.43 -6.79
N VAL A 290 4.81 -0.44 -7.28
CA VAL A 290 3.87 -0.59 -8.41
C VAL A 290 4.12 0.48 -9.46
N LYS A 291 4.00 0.11 -10.74
CA LYS A 291 4.09 1.03 -11.88
C LYS A 291 2.70 1.59 -12.17
N VAL A 292 2.59 2.92 -12.33
CA VAL A 292 1.38 3.54 -12.83
C VAL A 292 1.39 3.52 -14.35
N GLU A 293 0.34 2.96 -14.95
CA GLU A 293 0.20 2.90 -16.41
C GLU A 293 -1.21 3.29 -16.84
N PRO A 294 -1.39 3.90 -18.01
CA PRO A 294 -2.70 3.99 -18.65
C PRO A 294 -3.27 2.59 -18.86
N TYR A 295 -4.58 2.45 -18.71
CA TYR A 295 -5.25 1.19 -19.04
C TYR A 295 -5.25 0.95 -20.57
N SER A 296 -4.91 -0.26 -20.97
CA SER A 296 -5.01 -0.74 -22.36
C SER A 296 -5.80 -2.04 -22.40
N ALA A 297 -6.81 -2.12 -23.26
CA ALA A 297 -7.60 -3.35 -23.42
C ALA A 297 -6.71 -4.53 -23.87
N GLY A 298 -6.90 -5.70 -23.26
CA GLY A 298 -6.16 -6.92 -23.58
C GLY A 298 -4.90 -7.19 -22.75
N ASP A 299 -4.51 -6.29 -21.84
CA ASP A 299 -3.38 -6.50 -20.91
C ASP A 299 -3.89 -6.75 -19.48
N SER A 300 -4.66 -7.84 -19.34
CA SER A 300 -5.21 -8.37 -18.09
C SER A 300 -4.39 -9.58 -17.64
N ASP A 301 -3.14 -9.32 -17.29
CA ASP A 301 -2.22 -10.37 -16.83
C ASP A 301 -2.41 -10.59 -15.32
N TRP A 302 -3.16 -11.64 -15.00
CA TRP A 302 -3.41 -12.08 -13.63
C TRP A 302 -2.56 -13.30 -13.24
N THR A 303 -1.44 -13.49 -13.92
CA THR A 303 -0.44 -14.47 -13.53
C THR A 303 0.09 -14.13 -12.14
N VAL A 304 0.09 -15.10 -11.24
CA VAL A 304 0.65 -14.98 -9.89
C VAL A 304 2.16 -14.86 -9.99
N LEU A 305 2.71 -13.73 -9.55
CA LEU A 305 4.15 -13.46 -9.57
C LEU A 305 4.82 -13.86 -8.26
N GLU A 306 4.11 -13.72 -7.15
CA GLU A 306 4.62 -14.02 -5.82
C GLU A 306 3.46 -14.30 -4.86
N ILE A 307 3.71 -15.17 -3.89
CA ILE A 307 2.75 -15.51 -2.83
C ILE A 307 3.35 -15.18 -1.47
N LYS A 308 2.58 -14.51 -0.62
CA LYS A 308 2.93 -14.21 0.77
C LYS A 308 1.98 -14.92 1.71
N ARG A 309 2.51 -15.79 2.57
CA ARG A 309 1.78 -16.35 3.70
C ARG A 309 2.09 -15.52 4.93
N HIS A 310 1.08 -15.04 5.62
CA HIS A 310 1.25 -14.17 6.78
C HIS A 310 0.02 -14.24 7.67
N VAL A 311 0.11 -13.61 8.84
CA VAL A 311 -1.04 -13.39 9.72
C VAL A 311 -1.70 -12.06 9.34
N ALA A 312 -3.02 -12.03 9.33
CA ALA A 312 -3.80 -10.81 9.18
C ALA A 312 -4.99 -10.82 10.14
N ARG A 313 -5.43 -9.63 10.53
CA ARG A 313 -6.69 -9.45 11.22
C ARG A 313 -7.83 -9.71 10.23
N CYS A 314 -8.80 -10.52 10.61
CA CYS A 314 -9.98 -10.81 9.82
C CYS A 314 -11.25 -10.61 10.63
N HIS A 315 -12.27 -10.07 9.97
CA HIS A 315 -13.63 -9.99 10.49
C HIS A 315 -14.42 -11.22 10.09
N GLU A 316 -15.12 -11.84 11.03
CA GLU A 316 -16.11 -12.86 10.73
C GLU A 316 -17.42 -12.20 10.29
N ILE A 317 -17.98 -12.66 9.17
CA ILE A 317 -19.32 -12.28 8.71
C ILE A 317 -20.11 -13.50 8.28
N GLU A 318 -21.43 -13.39 8.34
CA GLU A 318 -22.33 -14.38 7.77
C GLU A 318 -22.67 -14.06 6.32
N VAL A 319 -22.70 -15.11 5.49
CA VAL A 319 -23.15 -15.07 4.09
C VAL A 319 -24.07 -16.25 3.80
N PRO A 320 -24.94 -16.17 2.77
CA PRO A 320 -25.81 -17.29 2.42
C PRO A 320 -25.00 -18.54 2.10
N ASP A 321 -25.54 -19.71 2.43
CA ASP A 321 -24.90 -20.97 2.09
C ASP A 321 -24.79 -21.11 0.56
N GLU A 322 -23.71 -21.73 0.10
CA GLU A 322 -23.38 -21.93 -1.32
C GLU A 322 -23.06 -20.68 -2.14
N HIS A 323 -23.28 -19.48 -1.60
CA HIS A 323 -22.88 -18.23 -2.25
C HIS A 323 -21.37 -18.00 -2.14
N SER A 324 -20.82 -17.40 -3.19
CA SER A 324 -19.47 -16.85 -3.20
C SER A 324 -19.51 -15.33 -2.93
N VAL A 325 -18.39 -14.76 -2.49
CA VAL A 325 -18.26 -13.32 -2.21
C VAL A 325 -17.22 -12.71 -3.13
N ILE A 326 -17.42 -11.45 -3.53
CA ILE A 326 -16.42 -10.72 -4.31
C ILE A 326 -15.45 -10.00 -3.37
N ILE A 327 -14.20 -10.48 -3.32
CA ILE A 327 -13.11 -9.95 -2.49
C ILE A 327 -11.92 -9.63 -3.40
N ASP A 328 -11.43 -8.39 -3.37
CA ASP A 328 -10.32 -7.89 -4.19
C ASP A 328 -10.54 -8.07 -5.69
N ASN A 329 -11.79 -7.94 -6.15
CA ASN A 329 -12.25 -8.27 -7.50
C ASN A 329 -12.07 -9.74 -7.90
N MET A 330 -11.99 -10.66 -6.93
CA MET A 330 -11.99 -12.10 -7.15
C MET A 330 -13.27 -12.71 -6.58
N ILE A 331 -13.80 -13.73 -7.24
CA ILE A 331 -14.86 -14.57 -6.67
C ILE A 331 -14.20 -15.51 -5.66
N VAL A 332 -14.57 -15.40 -4.40
CA VAL A 332 -14.08 -16.25 -3.31
C VAL A 332 -15.22 -17.10 -2.81
N ARG A 333 -15.07 -18.41 -2.90
CA ARG A 333 -16.02 -19.36 -2.36
C ARG A 333 -15.55 -19.81 -0.98
N PRO A 334 -16.25 -19.42 0.10
CA PRO A 334 -15.91 -19.90 1.43
C PRO A 334 -16.14 -21.40 1.56
N VAL A 335 -15.46 -21.99 2.54
CA VAL A 335 -15.74 -23.34 3.03
C VAL A 335 -16.27 -23.26 4.45
N LYS A 336 -17.06 -24.24 4.86
CA LYS A 336 -17.55 -24.32 6.24
C LYS A 336 -16.36 -24.45 7.19
N LEU A 337 -16.17 -23.48 8.07
CA LEU A 337 -15.11 -23.48 9.08
C LEU A 337 -15.51 -24.40 10.23
N THR A 338 -14.87 -25.57 10.33
CA THR A 338 -14.96 -26.46 11.49
C THR A 338 -13.91 -26.08 12.54
N GLU A 339 -14.05 -26.56 13.77
CA GLU A 339 -13.04 -26.35 14.82
C GLU A 339 -11.64 -26.79 14.34
N ASP A 340 -11.52 -27.97 13.72
CA ASP A 340 -10.24 -28.43 13.15
C ASP A 340 -9.63 -27.47 12.12
N ILE A 341 -10.47 -26.87 11.26
CA ILE A 341 -10.01 -25.89 10.25
C ILE A 341 -9.60 -24.60 10.94
N LEU A 342 -10.40 -24.13 11.90
CA LEU A 342 -10.09 -22.95 12.70
C LEU A 342 -8.75 -23.13 13.39
N ASP A 343 -8.52 -24.25 14.07
CA ASP A 343 -7.24 -24.60 14.69
C ASP A 343 -6.10 -24.65 13.66
N GLU A 344 -6.33 -25.16 12.45
CA GLU A 344 -5.31 -25.13 11.38
C GLU A 344 -4.96 -23.70 10.96
N ILE A 345 -5.95 -22.82 10.85
CA ILE A 345 -5.78 -21.43 10.40
C ILE A 345 -5.47 -20.44 11.54
N THR A 346 -5.54 -20.86 12.81
CA THR A 346 -5.15 -20.06 13.98
C THR A 346 -3.92 -20.59 14.71
N SER A 347 -3.56 -21.87 14.54
CA SER A 347 -2.42 -22.49 15.23
C SER A 347 -1.15 -21.66 15.12
N ASP A 348 -0.34 -21.65 16.17
CA ASP A 348 0.86 -20.81 16.26
C ASP A 348 1.82 -21.10 15.09
N TRP A 349 2.09 -20.07 14.28
CA TRP A 349 3.20 -20.07 13.31
C TRP A 349 4.55 -19.85 13.99
N GLU A 350 4.61 -19.78 15.33
CA GLU A 350 5.87 -19.56 16.06
C GLU A 350 6.94 -20.61 15.70
N ASP A 351 6.54 -21.83 15.30
CA ASP A 351 7.48 -22.93 15.02
C ASP A 351 7.72 -23.25 13.54
N LYS A 352 7.14 -22.51 12.59
CA LYS A 352 7.42 -22.69 11.14
C LYS A 352 7.46 -21.39 10.37
N GLN A 353 8.06 -20.34 10.95
CA GLN A 353 8.71 -19.36 10.09
C GLN A 353 9.72 -20.12 9.22
N GLU A 354 9.42 -20.26 7.93
CA GLU A 354 10.50 -20.11 6.95
C GLU A 354 11.28 -18.87 7.41
N GLN A 355 12.55 -19.07 7.75
CA GLN A 355 13.51 -18.06 8.21
C GLN A 355 13.59 -16.91 7.19
N GLY A 356 12.58 -16.06 7.21
CA GLY A 356 12.41 -14.83 6.48
C GLY A 356 12.28 -13.67 7.46
N GLN A 357 13.06 -13.75 8.56
CA GLN A 357 13.50 -12.67 9.45
C GLN A 357 12.68 -11.37 9.33
N ASP A 358 11.60 -11.27 10.10
CA ASP A 358 10.83 -10.01 10.23
C ASP A 358 11.64 -8.99 11.03
N LEU A 359 12.38 -8.17 10.29
CA LEU A 359 13.23 -7.12 10.84
C LEU A 359 12.45 -6.06 11.61
N ALA A 360 11.14 -5.89 11.37
CA ALA A 360 10.32 -4.96 12.14
C ALA A 360 10.05 -5.48 13.57
N VAL A 361 9.89 -6.79 13.73
CA VAL A 361 9.81 -7.44 15.04
C VAL A 361 11.15 -7.34 15.75
N LEU A 362 12.25 -7.62 15.07
CA LEU A 362 13.59 -7.54 15.65
C LEU A 362 13.93 -6.12 16.12
N ARG A 363 13.60 -5.08 15.35
CA ARG A 363 13.76 -3.68 15.77
C ARG A 363 12.96 -3.36 17.02
N ARG A 364 11.72 -3.85 17.13
CA ARG A 364 10.89 -3.66 18.35
C ARG A 364 11.51 -4.34 19.56
N LYS A 365 12.04 -5.56 19.40
CA LYS A 365 12.71 -6.32 20.47
C LYS A 365 14.00 -5.65 20.95
N ILE A 366 14.81 -5.10 20.03
CA ILE A 366 16.03 -4.37 20.43
C ILE A 366 15.64 -3.05 21.13
N ASN A 367 14.65 -2.33 20.62
CA ASN A 367 14.20 -1.07 21.21
C ASN A 367 13.55 -1.22 22.59
N SER A 368 12.96 -2.38 22.93
CA SER A 368 12.39 -2.60 24.27
C SER A 368 13.44 -2.83 25.35
N VAL A 369 14.69 -3.12 24.96
CA VAL A 369 15.83 -3.39 25.86
C VAL A 369 16.85 -2.23 25.85
N ALA A 370 16.82 -1.35 24.85
CA ALA A 370 17.79 -0.27 24.68
C ALA A 370 17.52 0.96 25.57
N ALA A 371 18.58 1.61 26.05
CA ALA A 371 18.50 2.92 26.70
C ALA A 371 18.12 4.03 25.69
N LEU A 372 17.53 5.12 26.19
CA LEU A 372 16.89 6.22 25.44
C LEU A 372 17.69 6.82 24.26
N ASP A 373 19.03 6.69 24.24
CA ASP A 373 19.90 7.29 23.22
C ASP A 373 20.27 6.34 22.05
N THR A 374 19.79 5.10 22.05
CA THR A 374 20.17 4.07 21.05
C THR A 374 18.97 3.46 20.32
N ILE A 375 17.99 4.28 19.92
CA ILE A 375 16.82 3.79 19.17
C ILE A 375 17.25 3.27 17.78
N VAL A 376 16.94 2.01 17.49
CA VAL A 376 17.12 1.40 16.17
C VAL A 376 16.12 2.00 15.19
N LYS A 377 16.65 2.67 14.17
CA LYS A 377 15.86 3.33 13.12
C LYS A 377 15.70 2.43 11.89
N PRO A 378 14.57 2.53 11.19
CA PRO A 378 14.40 1.88 9.89
C PRO A 378 15.38 2.44 8.86
N ILE A 379 15.81 1.62 7.90
CA ILE A 379 16.83 1.98 6.90
C ILE A 379 16.46 3.26 6.15
N ARG A 380 15.18 3.44 5.78
CA ARG A 380 14.72 4.64 5.09
C ARG A 380 15.03 5.95 5.86
N GLU A 381 15.01 5.91 7.18
CA GLU A 381 15.31 7.06 8.05
C GLU A 381 16.81 7.16 8.34
N ALA A 382 17.47 6.02 8.50
CA ALA A 382 18.92 5.91 8.70
C ALA A 382 19.71 6.54 7.54
N VAL A 383 19.27 6.36 6.30
CA VAL A 383 19.90 6.93 5.08
C VAL A 383 19.95 8.46 5.10
N HIS A 384 19.05 9.12 5.83
CA HIS A 384 19.02 10.58 5.94
C HIS A 384 19.85 11.13 7.11
N GLY A 385 20.35 10.27 8.01
CA GLY A 385 21.21 10.66 9.12
C GLY A 385 22.65 10.92 8.69
N LYS A 386 23.33 11.92 9.28
CA LYS A 386 24.75 12.22 8.98
C LYS A 386 25.74 11.36 9.77
N SER A 387 25.44 11.05 11.03
CA SER A 387 26.28 10.27 11.95
C SER A 387 25.42 9.72 13.11
N GLY A 388 25.94 8.76 13.87
CA GLY A 388 25.23 8.19 15.03
C GLY A 388 24.04 7.31 14.63
N ILE A 389 24.10 6.69 13.45
CA ILE A 389 23.03 5.87 12.92
C ILE A 389 23.02 4.51 13.64
N HIS A 390 21.84 4.13 14.14
CA HIS A 390 21.56 2.79 14.63
C HIS A 390 20.48 2.15 13.75
N THR A 391 20.77 1.03 13.09
CA THR A 391 19.82 0.32 12.23
C THR A 391 20.13 -1.17 12.17
N VAL A 392 19.16 -1.95 11.69
CA VAL A 392 19.25 -3.41 11.56
C VAL A 392 18.71 -3.79 10.20
N GLY A 393 19.40 -4.67 9.49
CA GLY A 393 18.93 -5.17 8.20
C GLY A 393 19.59 -6.47 7.78
N ILE A 394 19.05 -7.09 6.74
CA ILE A 394 19.60 -8.29 6.12
C ILE A 394 20.58 -7.88 5.03
N ILE A 395 21.74 -8.52 5.02
CA ILE A 395 22.74 -8.36 3.98
C ILE A 395 22.27 -9.02 2.69
N LYS A 396 22.26 -8.22 1.62
CA LYS A 396 22.04 -8.62 0.23
C LYS A 396 23.27 -8.22 -0.58
N ASN A 397 23.66 -9.03 -1.55
CA ASN A 397 24.77 -8.76 -2.48
C ASN A 397 26.08 -8.35 -1.79
N VAL A 398 26.94 -9.32 -1.49
CA VAL A 398 28.26 -9.07 -0.89
C VAL A 398 29.33 -8.98 -1.98
N SER A 399 30.08 -7.87 -2.04
CA SER A 399 31.26 -7.78 -2.90
C SER A 399 32.44 -8.52 -2.26
N LYS A 400 33.38 -9.01 -3.09
CA LYS A 400 34.68 -9.47 -2.57
C LYS A 400 35.35 -8.36 -1.74
N ALA A 401 35.98 -8.74 -0.64
CA ALA A 401 36.76 -7.82 0.18
C ALA A 401 37.93 -7.26 -0.64
N ILE A 402 38.14 -5.95 -0.52
CA ILE A 402 39.16 -5.18 -1.24
C ILE A 402 40.14 -4.63 -0.21
N GLU A 403 41.43 -4.87 -0.42
CA GLU A 403 42.50 -4.28 0.40
C GLU A 403 42.61 -2.78 0.12
N SER A 404 42.83 -2.01 1.18
CA SER A 404 42.93 -0.55 1.12
C SER A 404 44.00 -0.06 2.07
N SER A 405 44.89 0.78 1.58
CA SER A 405 45.85 1.50 2.42
C SER A 405 45.20 2.79 2.92
N THR A 406 45.13 2.95 4.24
CA THR A 406 44.62 4.17 4.89
C THR A 406 45.74 4.84 5.68
N ARG A 407 45.50 6.08 6.15
CA ARG A 407 46.44 6.79 7.04
C ARG A 407 46.73 6.06 8.37
N TYR A 408 45.94 5.03 8.69
CA TYR A 408 46.06 4.21 9.90
C TYR A 408 46.64 2.81 9.62
N GLY A 409 47.03 2.53 8.38
CA GLY A 409 47.58 1.24 7.96
C GLY A 409 46.74 0.55 6.89
N LEU A 410 47.17 -0.66 6.54
CA LEU A 410 46.45 -1.58 5.66
C LEU A 410 45.17 -2.05 6.34
N THR A 411 44.06 -1.95 5.63
CA THR A 411 42.74 -2.43 6.07
C THR A 411 42.01 -3.02 4.86
N LYS A 412 40.81 -3.54 5.08
CA LYS A 412 39.96 -4.09 4.03
C LYS A 412 38.57 -3.48 4.10
N TYR A 413 37.87 -3.51 2.99
CA TYR A 413 36.45 -3.20 2.95
C TYR A 413 35.69 -4.07 1.97
N ALA A 414 34.39 -4.23 2.21
CA ALA A 414 33.44 -4.83 1.28
C ALA A 414 32.24 -3.89 1.09
N PHE A 415 31.60 -3.97 -0.07
CA PHE A 415 30.30 -3.37 -0.30
C PHE A 415 29.21 -4.41 -0.11
N VAL A 416 28.17 -4.02 0.63
CA VAL A 416 26.95 -4.80 0.81
C VAL A 416 25.73 -3.94 0.55
N ILE A 417 24.60 -4.56 0.27
CA ILE A 417 23.28 -3.91 0.32
C ILE A 417 22.61 -4.33 1.61
N LEU A 418 22.40 -3.40 2.53
CA LEU A 418 21.65 -3.67 3.75
C LEU A 418 20.17 -3.39 3.48
N ARG A 419 19.28 -4.34 3.75
CA ARG A 419 17.84 -4.25 3.45
C ARG A 419 16.99 -4.51 4.68
N ASP A 420 15.94 -3.72 4.86
CA ASP A 420 14.85 -4.00 5.79
C ASP A 420 13.49 -3.88 5.09
N ASP A 421 12.40 -4.03 5.85
CA ASP A 421 11.02 -3.84 5.42
C ASP A 421 10.71 -2.40 4.97
N THR A 422 11.59 -1.44 5.26
CA THR A 422 11.39 -0.02 4.94
C THR A 422 12.22 0.46 3.75
N GLY A 423 13.27 -0.27 3.36
CA GLY A 423 14.09 0.05 2.20
C GLY A 423 15.44 -0.66 2.16
N GLU A 424 16.32 -0.19 1.29
CA GLU A 424 17.68 -0.70 1.13
C GLU A 424 18.70 0.43 1.06
N VAL A 425 19.92 0.15 1.53
CA VAL A 425 21.04 1.09 1.47
C VAL A 425 22.32 0.37 1.09
N LYS A 426 23.08 0.97 0.17
CA LYS A 426 24.44 0.51 -0.10
C LYS A 426 25.32 0.86 1.09
N MET A 427 25.99 -0.14 1.64
CA MET A 427 26.86 0.00 2.78
C MET A 427 28.30 -0.40 2.40
N LYS A 428 29.26 0.33 2.95
CA LYS A 428 30.69 0.01 2.92
C LYS A 428 31.09 -0.48 4.32
N LEU A 429 31.33 -1.78 4.44
CA LEU A 429 31.81 -2.44 5.65
C LEU A 429 33.33 -2.41 5.68
N TRP A 430 33.91 -1.95 6.78
CA TRP A 430 35.35 -1.88 7.00
C TRP A 430 35.81 -2.89 8.06
N GLY A 431 37.07 -3.33 7.94
CA GLY A 431 37.72 -4.20 8.91
C GLY A 431 37.38 -5.67 8.71
N GLU A 432 37.44 -6.45 9.79
CA GLU A 432 37.28 -7.91 9.76
C GLU A 432 35.88 -8.35 9.30
N LEU A 433 34.84 -7.53 9.56
CA LEU A 433 33.49 -7.79 9.07
C LEU A 433 33.40 -7.82 7.55
N ALA A 434 34.32 -7.17 6.82
CA ALA A 434 34.33 -7.23 5.37
C ALA A 434 34.62 -8.64 4.81
N ASP A 435 35.29 -9.50 5.59
CA ASP A 435 35.63 -10.87 5.22
C ASP A 435 34.60 -11.90 5.77
N ASN A 436 33.84 -11.53 6.80
CA ASN A 436 33.04 -12.47 7.61
C ASN A 436 31.52 -12.38 7.39
N VAL A 437 31.05 -11.48 6.54
CA VAL A 437 29.61 -11.35 6.23
C VAL A 437 29.22 -12.13 4.99
N ALA A 438 28.06 -12.77 5.03
CA ALA A 438 27.44 -13.48 3.93
C ALA A 438 26.07 -12.90 3.56
N GLU A 439 25.59 -13.23 2.36
CA GLU A 439 24.22 -12.91 1.98
C GLU A 439 23.23 -13.69 2.85
N GLY A 440 22.24 -13.00 3.40
CA GLY A 440 21.28 -13.57 4.33
C GLY A 440 21.56 -13.28 5.81
N ASP A 441 22.77 -12.82 6.15
CA ASP A 441 23.11 -12.43 7.51
C ASP A 441 22.29 -11.21 7.97
N ILE A 442 21.84 -11.21 9.23
CA ILE A 442 21.29 -10.02 9.87
C ILE A 442 22.44 -9.21 10.45
N LEU A 443 22.55 -7.95 10.05
CA LEU A 443 23.53 -7.03 10.59
C LEU A 443 22.82 -5.95 11.43
N GLU A 444 23.13 -5.91 12.72
CA GLU A 444 22.88 -4.74 13.57
C GLU A 444 24.08 -3.83 13.53
N ILE A 445 23.82 -2.54 13.30
CA ILE A 445 24.87 -1.54 13.23
C ILE A 445 24.50 -0.26 13.97
N SER A 446 25.33 0.12 14.94
CA SER A 446 25.22 1.33 15.74
C SER A 446 26.41 2.26 15.54
N GLY A 447 26.17 3.57 15.74
CA GLY A 447 27.20 4.60 15.55
C GLY A 447 27.61 4.82 14.10
N ALA A 448 26.88 4.29 13.11
CA ALA A 448 27.22 4.42 11.70
C ALA A 448 27.04 5.84 11.16
N TYR A 449 27.58 6.09 9.98
CA TYR A 449 27.46 7.38 9.30
C TYR A 449 27.23 7.20 7.80
N THR A 450 26.54 8.15 7.17
CA THR A 450 26.39 8.16 5.71
C THR A 450 27.36 9.14 5.08
N ARG A 451 27.97 8.73 3.96
CA ARG A 451 28.80 9.57 3.13
C ARG A 451 28.45 9.33 1.67
N ASN A 452 27.99 10.38 0.98
CA ASN A 452 27.53 10.31 -0.41
C ASN A 452 26.45 9.24 -0.66
N GLY A 453 25.52 9.06 0.28
CA GLY A 453 24.45 8.06 0.18
C GLY A 453 24.91 6.62 0.43
N ILE A 454 26.15 6.41 0.87
CA ILE A 454 26.68 5.10 1.27
C ILE A 454 26.79 5.07 2.79
N LEU A 455 26.19 4.06 3.42
CA LEU A 455 26.32 3.82 4.87
C LEU A 455 27.71 3.23 5.18
N ASN A 456 28.33 3.66 6.28
CA ASN A 456 29.64 3.16 6.70
C ASN A 456 29.58 2.82 8.20
N ASN A 457 30.21 1.73 8.61
CA ASN A 457 30.49 1.49 10.02
C ASN A 457 31.55 2.48 10.53
N SER A 458 31.35 2.97 11.75
CA SER A 458 32.30 3.84 12.46
C SER A 458 33.33 2.99 13.21
N MET A 459 34.53 3.55 13.44
CA MET A 459 35.52 2.91 14.34
C MET A 459 35.03 2.84 15.79
N ASP A 460 34.26 3.85 16.22
CA ASP A 460 33.68 3.92 17.58
C ASP A 460 32.27 3.31 17.63
N GLY A 461 31.80 2.75 16.51
CA GLY A 461 30.49 2.10 16.38
C GLY A 461 30.60 0.60 16.57
N HIS A 462 29.46 -0.06 16.72
CA HIS A 462 29.38 -1.52 16.82
C HIS A 462 28.64 -2.05 15.59
N ALA A 463 29.15 -3.13 15.00
CA ALA A 463 28.48 -3.84 13.93
C ALA A 463 28.61 -5.34 14.22
N VAL A 464 27.49 -6.02 14.40
CA VAL A 464 27.47 -7.45 14.74
C VAL A 464 26.47 -8.17 13.85
N VAL A 465 26.90 -9.34 13.39
CA VAL A 465 26.02 -10.30 12.76
C VAL A 465 25.20 -10.97 13.86
N ILE A 466 23.89 -10.78 13.83
CA ILE A 466 22.97 -11.41 14.78
C ILE A 466 22.69 -12.82 14.30
N ASP A 467 22.93 -13.79 15.19
CA ASP A 467 22.38 -15.13 15.06
C ASP A 467 20.90 -15.05 15.50
N PRO A 468 19.92 -15.22 14.60
CA PRO A 468 18.50 -15.07 14.96
C PRO A 468 18.04 -16.11 16.00
N ASP A 469 18.82 -17.17 16.23
CA ASP A 469 18.52 -18.26 17.16
C ASP A 469 19.16 -18.08 18.57
N LYS A 470 19.86 -16.96 18.83
CA LYS A 470 20.48 -16.61 20.13
C LYS A 470 20.14 -15.19 20.58
#